data_AF-A0A9N9D2W9-F1
#
_entry.id   AF-A0A9N9D2W9-F1
#
_cell.length_a   1.000
_cell.length_b   1.000
_cell.length_c   1.000
_cell.angle_alpha   90.00
_cell.angle_beta   90.00
_cell.angle_gamma   90.00
#
_symmetry.space_group_name_H-M   'P 1'
#
loop_
_entity.id
_entity.type
_entity.pdbx_description
1 polymer ?
#
loop_
_entity_poly.entity_id
_entity_poly.type
_entity_poly.pdbx_seq_one_letter_code
_entity_poly.pdbx_strand_id
1 'polypeptide(L)'
;MTEKNSIHYYSDTGDVILQAENTHFLVHKLNLSFASEFFNDLFTHGTPGSSTEAAVKTDSIVSSTETSSEIPIIMLNDENAKTIEDVLSFIYPNTFIRITWENVEEMLRLADKFFITKLTKTCESFLENDYNRNYLLSFQLADRYRLRKVFKESSKLVLDGMEEYRYSEHFQELSINTRMKMLDSGFRYYSGFGLLEQNNEMKKQLVVVQNTNRYFQDIFKSLNIYPQPRPSAFWEKFKSKIGDLEGRNSHISNGVQKFLGKFEPLEIISDGKMYLFIELD
;
A
#
# COMPACT_ATOMS: atom_id res chain seq x y z
N MET A 1 21.08 -31.39 3.57
CA MET A 1 20.60 -32.14 4.75
C MET A 1 19.53 -31.27 5.37
N THR A 2 18.33 -31.78 5.61
CA THR A 2 17.23 -30.95 6.11
C THR A 2 17.39 -30.77 7.62
N GLU A 3 17.34 -29.54 8.10
CA GLU A 3 17.56 -29.13 9.48
C GLU A 3 16.24 -28.82 10.19
N LYS A 4 16.19 -29.05 11.50
CA LYS A 4 15.01 -28.73 12.32
C LYS A 4 15.10 -27.27 12.75
N ASN A 5 14.00 -26.53 12.61
CA ASN A 5 13.94 -25.17 13.10
C ASN A 5 14.12 -25.13 14.64
N SER A 6 14.81 -24.12 15.16
CA SER A 6 15.12 -24.03 16.59
C SER A 6 13.95 -23.48 17.44
N ILE A 7 13.01 -22.76 16.82
CA ILE A 7 11.90 -22.07 17.50
C ILE A 7 10.59 -22.86 17.31
N HIS A 8 10.26 -23.19 16.07
CA HIS A 8 9.01 -23.83 15.68
C HIS A 8 9.22 -25.31 15.31
N TYR A 9 9.61 -26.11 16.30
CA TYR A 9 9.70 -27.56 16.17
C TYR A 9 9.13 -28.26 17.40
N TYR A 10 7.83 -28.51 17.37
CA TYR A 10 7.06 -29.04 18.50
C TYR A 10 7.03 -30.58 18.46
N SER A 11 8.12 -31.23 18.90
CA SER A 11 8.31 -32.69 18.80
C SER A 11 7.20 -33.53 19.42
N ASP A 12 6.58 -33.03 20.48
CA ASP A 12 5.67 -33.82 21.32
C ASP A 12 4.21 -33.68 20.88
N THR A 13 3.87 -32.59 20.19
CA THR A 13 2.47 -32.20 19.90
C THR A 13 2.21 -31.79 18.46
N GLY A 14 3.24 -31.55 17.66
CA GLY A 14 3.10 -31.16 16.27
C GLY A 14 2.53 -32.28 15.40
N ASP A 15 1.65 -31.91 14.47
CA ASP A 15 0.88 -32.84 13.63
C ASP A 15 0.99 -32.53 12.12
N VAL A 16 1.83 -31.55 11.75
CA VAL A 16 2.22 -31.24 10.37
C VAL A 16 3.62 -30.64 10.31
N ILE A 17 4.40 -31.00 9.29
CA ILE A 17 5.69 -30.39 8.99
C ILE A 17 5.51 -29.44 7.82
N LEU A 18 5.89 -28.18 7.98
CA LEU A 18 6.15 -27.29 6.85
C LEU A 18 7.63 -27.39 6.50
N GLN A 19 7.94 -27.55 5.22
CA GLN A 19 9.31 -27.55 4.72
C GLN A 19 9.52 -26.32 3.85
N ALA A 20 10.47 -25.46 4.24
CA ALA A 20 10.93 -24.32 3.45
C ALA A 20 12.44 -24.39 3.32
N GLU A 21 12.96 -24.29 2.08
CA GLU A 21 14.36 -24.60 1.75
C GLU A 21 14.79 -25.97 2.34
N ASN A 22 15.87 -25.96 3.13
CA ASN A 22 16.39 -27.12 3.86
C ASN A 22 15.95 -27.11 5.33
N THR A 23 14.86 -26.43 5.71
CA THR A 23 14.40 -26.33 7.09
C THR A 23 13.03 -26.96 7.28
N HIS A 24 12.87 -27.74 8.35
CA HIS A 24 11.62 -28.33 8.81
C HIS A 24 11.06 -27.58 10.01
N PHE A 25 9.79 -27.21 9.90
CA PHE A 25 8.99 -26.61 10.95
C PHE A 25 7.91 -27.61 11.36
N LEU A 26 8.06 -28.24 12.53
CA LEU A 26 7.04 -29.16 13.06
C LEU A 26 6.05 -28.34 13.88
N VAL A 27 4.82 -28.19 13.37
CA VAL A 27 3.79 -27.26 13.86
C VAL A 27 2.42 -27.93 13.94
N HIS A 28 1.41 -27.17 14.36
CA HIS A 28 0.04 -27.63 14.59
C HIS A 28 -0.90 -27.14 13.47
N LYS A 29 -1.65 -28.07 12.85
CA LYS A 29 -2.70 -27.78 11.87
C LYS A 29 -3.73 -26.80 12.41
N LEU A 30 -4.16 -26.99 13.66
CA LEU A 30 -5.17 -26.13 14.31
C LEU A 30 -4.76 -24.65 14.31
N ASN A 31 -3.50 -24.34 14.66
CA ASN A 31 -3.02 -22.96 14.72
C ASN A 31 -2.92 -22.35 13.32
N LEU A 32 -2.47 -23.13 12.33
CA LEU A 32 -2.42 -22.71 10.94
C LEU A 32 -3.83 -22.47 10.39
N SER A 33 -4.77 -23.41 10.54
CA SER A 33 -6.17 -23.25 10.13
C SER A 33 -6.85 -22.05 10.78
N PHE A 34 -6.58 -21.81 12.06
CA PHE A 34 -7.17 -20.67 12.76
C PHE A 34 -6.66 -19.32 12.22
N ALA A 35 -5.39 -19.26 11.80
CA ALA A 35 -4.79 -18.04 11.31
C ALA A 35 -4.98 -17.81 9.80
N SER A 36 -5.20 -18.87 9.02
CA SER A 36 -5.14 -18.88 7.56
C SER A 36 -6.28 -19.69 6.97
N GLU A 37 -7.09 -19.03 6.14
CA GLU A 37 -8.15 -19.69 5.36
C GLU A 37 -7.54 -20.71 4.38
N PHE A 38 -6.40 -20.39 3.77
CA PHE A 38 -5.65 -21.32 2.92
C PHE A 38 -5.37 -22.65 3.62
N PHE A 39 -4.76 -22.60 4.81
CA PHE A 39 -4.42 -23.82 5.54
C PHE A 39 -5.66 -24.52 6.09
N ASN A 40 -6.69 -23.77 6.51
CA ASN A 40 -7.96 -24.34 6.89
C ASN A 40 -8.54 -25.20 5.75
N ASP A 41 -8.66 -24.64 4.56
CA ASP A 41 -9.21 -25.33 3.39
C ASP A 41 -8.32 -26.50 2.95
N LEU A 42 -7.00 -26.33 3.00
CA LEU A 42 -6.03 -27.39 2.71
C LEU A 42 -6.23 -28.60 3.63
N PHE A 43 -6.44 -28.38 4.93
CA PHE A 43 -6.58 -29.47 5.90
C PHE A 43 -8.00 -30.07 5.98
N THR A 44 -9.04 -29.29 5.66
CA THR A 44 -10.43 -29.77 5.67
C THR A 44 -10.81 -30.49 4.38
N HIS A 45 -10.29 -30.03 3.24
CA HIS A 45 -10.66 -30.53 1.91
C HIS A 45 -9.55 -31.31 1.21
N GLY A 46 -8.30 -31.19 1.65
CA GLY A 46 -7.20 -32.00 1.17
C GLY A 46 -7.38 -33.46 1.58
N THR A 47 -8.00 -34.25 0.70
CA THR A 47 -8.04 -35.71 0.81
C THR A 47 -6.89 -36.35 0.04
N PRO A 48 -6.33 -37.47 0.54
CA PRO A 48 -5.30 -38.20 -0.17
C PRO A 48 -5.93 -38.95 -1.35
N GLY A 49 -5.73 -38.47 -2.57
CA GLY A 49 -5.88 -39.29 -3.78
C GLY A 49 -6.98 -38.96 -4.80
N SER A 50 -7.47 -37.72 -4.92
CA SER A 50 -8.37 -37.37 -6.04
C SER A 50 -7.74 -36.39 -7.02
N SER A 51 -7.43 -36.91 -8.19
CA SER A 51 -7.24 -36.20 -9.44
C SER A 51 -8.40 -35.24 -9.74
N THR A 52 -8.13 -33.94 -9.71
CA THR A 52 -8.92 -32.96 -10.47
C THR A 52 -7.96 -32.04 -11.22
N GLU A 53 -7.91 -32.23 -12.54
CA GLU A 53 -7.05 -31.57 -13.53
C GLU A 53 -7.40 -30.08 -13.77
N ALA A 54 -7.72 -29.31 -12.72
CA ALA A 54 -8.10 -27.90 -12.86
C ALA A 54 -7.56 -26.97 -11.77
N ALA A 55 -6.47 -27.34 -11.07
CA ALA A 55 -5.79 -26.46 -10.12
C ALA A 55 -4.39 -26.08 -10.64
N VAL A 56 -4.21 -24.79 -10.88
CA VAL A 56 -3.01 -24.16 -11.39
C VAL A 56 -1.89 -24.25 -10.35
N LYS A 57 -0.82 -24.99 -10.68
CA LYS A 57 0.55 -24.94 -10.11
C LYS A 57 0.66 -24.52 -8.62
N THR A 58 0.09 -25.30 -7.71
CA THR A 58 0.40 -25.19 -6.27
C THR A 58 0.99 -26.51 -5.78
N ASP A 59 2.17 -26.38 -5.18
CA ASP A 59 2.82 -27.26 -4.19
C ASP A 59 2.30 -28.70 -4.08
N SER A 60 3.13 -29.63 -4.57
CA SER A 60 2.88 -31.06 -4.50
C SER A 60 2.83 -31.54 -3.04
N ILE A 61 1.66 -31.97 -2.59
CA ILE A 61 1.50 -32.80 -1.39
C ILE A 61 2.09 -34.17 -1.71
N VAL A 62 3.32 -34.43 -1.28
CA VAL A 62 3.89 -35.78 -1.29
C VAL A 62 3.40 -36.47 -0.01
N SER A 63 2.25 -37.15 -0.11
CA SER A 63 1.87 -38.15 0.89
C SER A 63 2.56 -39.46 0.52
N SER A 64 3.74 -39.73 1.07
CA SER A 64 4.33 -41.07 1.00
C SER A 64 3.38 -42.05 1.69
N THR A 65 2.92 -43.04 0.93
CA THR A 65 1.99 -44.07 1.40
C THR A 65 2.72 -45.15 2.19
N GLU A 66 2.10 -45.48 3.33
CA GLU A 66 2.08 -46.78 4.02
C GLU A 66 3.17 -47.12 5.06
N THR A 67 2.66 -47.23 6.30
CA THR A 67 3.20 -47.86 7.53
C THR A 67 3.88 -46.95 8.56
N SER A 68 3.25 -46.89 9.74
CA SER A 68 3.55 -46.05 10.93
C SER A 68 3.10 -44.58 10.82
N SER A 69 2.80 -44.02 11.98
CA SER A 69 2.37 -42.64 12.26
C SER A 69 3.35 -41.58 11.76
N GLU A 70 3.41 -41.36 10.45
CA GLU A 70 4.29 -40.36 9.85
C GLU A 70 3.54 -39.03 9.69
N ILE A 71 4.13 -37.97 10.24
CA ILE A 71 3.57 -36.63 10.24
C ILE A 71 3.59 -36.09 8.79
N PRO A 72 2.47 -35.56 8.25
CA PRO A 72 2.43 -35.06 6.87
C PRO A 72 3.38 -33.87 6.66
N ILE A 73 4.04 -33.84 5.50
CA ILE A 73 4.97 -32.77 5.09
C ILE A 73 4.33 -31.92 3.99
N ILE A 74 4.26 -30.61 4.19
CA ILE A 74 3.87 -29.61 3.20
C ILE A 74 5.12 -28.87 2.73
N MET A 75 5.40 -28.97 1.43
CA MET A 75 6.51 -28.28 0.80
C MET A 75 6.09 -26.85 0.44
N LEU A 76 6.76 -25.86 1.01
CA LEU A 76 6.61 -24.44 0.66
C LEU A 76 7.74 -24.08 -0.31
N ASN A 77 7.56 -24.48 -1.56
CA ASN A 77 8.56 -24.23 -2.59
C ASN A 77 8.69 -22.72 -2.81
N ASP A 78 9.92 -22.26 -3.08
CA ASP A 78 10.28 -20.85 -3.29
C ASP A 78 10.17 -19.94 -2.05
N GLU A 79 9.98 -20.50 -0.85
CA GLU A 79 9.91 -19.70 0.37
C GLU A 79 11.16 -19.80 1.24
N ASN A 80 11.63 -18.64 1.71
CA ASN A 80 12.78 -18.55 2.60
C ASN A 80 12.41 -19.02 4.02
N ALA A 81 13.29 -19.83 4.63
CA ALA A 81 13.05 -20.39 5.96
C ALA A 81 12.88 -19.31 7.04
N LYS A 82 13.62 -18.20 6.98
CA LYS A 82 13.50 -17.10 7.95
C LYS A 82 12.15 -16.41 7.87
N THR A 83 11.64 -16.17 6.67
CA THR A 83 10.33 -15.52 6.49
C THR A 83 9.19 -16.42 6.98
N ILE A 84 9.28 -17.74 6.76
CA ILE A 84 8.33 -18.69 7.31
C ILE A 84 8.39 -18.72 8.84
N GLU A 85 9.59 -18.70 9.43
CA GLU A 85 9.77 -18.58 10.88
C GLU A 85 9.11 -17.31 11.43
N ASP A 86 9.26 -16.18 10.74
CA ASP A 86 8.67 -14.89 11.11
C ASP A 86 7.13 -14.93 11.08
N VAL A 87 6.53 -15.52 10.04
CA VAL A 87 5.08 -15.72 9.96
C VAL A 87 4.58 -16.67 11.05
N LEU A 88 5.29 -17.77 11.30
CA LEU A 88 4.95 -18.68 12.39
C LEU A 88 5.07 -17.98 13.74
N SER A 89 6.08 -17.13 13.93
CA SER A 89 6.27 -16.34 15.14
C SER A 89 5.13 -15.34 15.37
N PHE A 90 4.47 -14.91 14.30
CA PHE A 90 3.27 -14.09 14.36
C PHE A 90 2.00 -14.90 14.70
N ILE A 91 1.87 -16.12 14.16
CA ILE A 91 0.70 -17.00 14.36
C ILE A 91 0.68 -17.55 15.80
N TYR A 92 1.85 -17.91 16.32
CA TYR A 92 1.97 -18.61 17.58
C TYR A 92 1.97 -17.67 18.79
N PRO A 93 1.20 -17.96 19.85
CA PRO A 93 1.05 -17.04 21.00
C PRO A 93 2.27 -17.01 21.93
N ASN A 94 3.12 -18.04 21.90
CA ASN A 94 4.34 -18.15 22.71
C ASN A 94 5.54 -17.42 22.09
N THR A 95 5.36 -16.83 20.91
CA THR A 95 6.37 -16.06 20.18
C THR A 95 5.86 -14.64 19.94
N PHE A 96 6.79 -13.73 19.68
CA PHE A 96 6.46 -12.36 19.35
C PHE A 96 7.38 -11.86 18.26
N ILE A 97 6.79 -11.32 17.20
CA ILE A 97 7.50 -10.62 16.14
C ILE A 97 6.86 -9.26 15.91
N ARG A 98 7.71 -8.24 15.74
CA ARG A 98 7.28 -6.89 15.41
C ARG A 98 7.38 -6.68 13.90
N ILE A 99 6.35 -6.07 13.31
CA ILE A 99 6.41 -5.59 11.93
C ILE A 99 7.28 -4.33 11.85
N THR A 100 8.24 -4.34 10.93
CA THR A 100 9.20 -3.26 10.68
C THR A 100 9.38 -3.08 9.17
N TRP A 101 10.11 -2.03 8.76
CA TRP A 101 10.46 -1.81 7.35
C TRP A 101 11.31 -2.92 6.74
N GLU A 102 11.98 -3.73 7.55
CA GLU A 102 12.84 -4.83 7.09
C GLU A 102 12.04 -6.08 6.72
N ASN A 103 10.86 -6.28 7.33
CA ASN A 103 10.07 -7.50 7.13
C ASN A 103 8.67 -7.26 6.55
N VAL A 104 8.16 -6.01 6.53
CA VAL A 104 6.76 -5.72 6.14
C VAL A 104 6.42 -6.21 4.73
N GLU A 105 7.33 -6.11 3.77
CA GLU A 105 7.10 -6.55 2.39
C GLU A 105 6.89 -8.07 2.32
N GLU A 106 7.83 -8.82 2.88
CA GLU A 106 7.77 -10.28 2.90
C GLU A 106 6.60 -10.80 3.75
N MET A 107 6.32 -10.14 4.88
CA MET A 107 5.16 -10.46 5.73
C MET A 107 3.84 -10.23 5.01
N LEU A 108 3.71 -9.14 4.22
CA LEU A 108 2.54 -8.91 3.38
C LEU A 108 2.45 -9.95 2.24
N ARG A 109 3.56 -10.27 1.59
CA ARG A 109 3.61 -11.28 0.52
C ARG A 109 3.10 -12.63 1.01
N LEU A 110 3.55 -13.08 2.17
CA LEU A 110 3.09 -14.34 2.75
C LEU A 110 1.68 -14.25 3.33
N ALA A 111 1.29 -13.11 3.89
CA ALA A 111 -0.08 -12.91 4.36
C ALA A 111 -1.09 -13.02 3.21
N ASP A 112 -0.76 -12.46 2.04
CA ASP A 112 -1.56 -12.57 0.83
C ASP A 112 -1.54 -14.01 0.28
N LYS A 113 -0.34 -14.62 0.15
CA LYS A 113 -0.17 -16.00 -0.35
C LYS A 113 -0.98 -17.03 0.45
N PHE A 114 -0.94 -16.92 1.78
CA PHE A 114 -1.59 -17.85 2.69
C PHE A 114 -2.91 -17.33 3.28
N PHE A 115 -3.48 -16.24 2.75
CA PHE A 115 -4.73 -15.64 3.24
C PHE A 115 -4.77 -15.42 4.78
N ILE A 116 -3.70 -14.88 5.36
CA ILE A 116 -3.58 -14.57 6.80
C ILE A 116 -4.09 -13.15 7.06
N THR A 117 -5.41 -12.97 7.09
CA THR A 117 -6.08 -11.66 7.21
C THR A 117 -5.59 -10.82 8.39
N LYS A 118 -5.31 -11.46 9.55
CA LYS A 118 -4.81 -10.73 10.74
C LYS A 118 -3.42 -10.15 10.51
N LEU A 119 -2.56 -10.85 9.78
CA LEU A 119 -1.23 -10.37 9.44
C LEU A 119 -1.31 -9.20 8.45
N THR A 120 -2.14 -9.32 7.41
CA THR A 120 -2.39 -8.23 6.45
C THR A 120 -2.82 -6.95 7.15
N LYS A 121 -3.79 -7.03 8.08
CA LYS A 121 -4.27 -5.89 8.87
C LYS A 121 -3.19 -5.29 9.79
N THR A 122 -2.31 -6.14 10.34
CA THR A 122 -1.22 -5.67 11.20
C THR A 122 -0.17 -4.92 10.39
N CYS A 123 0.19 -5.44 9.21
CA CYS A 123 1.06 -4.75 8.26
C CYS A 123 0.45 -3.45 7.74
N GLU A 124 -0.85 -3.46 7.40
CA GLU A 124 -1.58 -2.25 7.00
C GLU A 124 -1.54 -1.20 8.12
N SER A 125 -1.82 -1.59 9.36
CA SER A 125 -1.76 -0.67 10.51
C SER A 125 -0.35 -0.10 10.72
N PHE A 126 0.71 -0.89 10.51
CA PHE A 126 2.08 -0.39 10.56
C PHE A 126 2.33 0.66 9.47
N LEU A 127 1.96 0.35 8.23
CA LEU A 127 2.13 1.26 7.09
C LEU A 127 1.31 2.54 7.25
N GLU A 128 0.07 2.45 7.76
CA GLU A 128 -0.74 3.62 8.07
C GLU A 128 -0.03 4.55 9.05
N ASN A 129 0.60 4.02 10.09
CA ASN A 129 1.22 4.84 11.12
C ASN A 129 2.57 5.46 10.73
N ASP A 130 3.31 4.82 9.83
CA ASP A 130 4.70 5.18 9.53
C ASP A 130 4.95 5.49 8.03
N TYR A 131 3.93 5.57 7.16
CA TYR A 131 4.12 5.72 5.71
C TYR A 131 5.06 6.86 5.33
N ASN A 132 5.11 7.94 6.11
CA ASN A 132 5.93 9.10 5.83
C ASN A 132 7.44 8.82 5.90
N ARG A 133 7.85 7.79 6.64
CA ARG A 133 9.26 7.37 6.72
C ARG A 133 9.73 6.74 5.41
N ASN A 134 8.84 6.01 4.74
CA ASN A 134 9.12 5.39 3.44
C ASN A 134 7.85 5.35 2.58
N TYR A 135 7.47 6.52 2.06
CA TYR A 135 6.21 6.69 1.35
C TYR A 135 6.22 6.03 -0.03
N LEU A 136 7.40 5.84 -0.63
CA LEU A 136 7.55 5.14 -1.91
C LEU A 136 7.19 3.66 -1.75
N LEU A 137 7.84 2.97 -0.81
CA LEU A 137 7.55 1.57 -0.53
C LEU A 137 6.12 1.39 -0.03
N SER A 138 5.64 2.27 0.85
CA SER A 138 4.25 2.25 1.34
C SER A 138 3.26 2.32 0.18
N PHE A 139 3.50 3.20 -0.79
CA PHE A 139 2.63 3.38 -1.94
C PHE A 139 2.63 2.14 -2.85
N GLN A 140 3.80 1.54 -3.08
CA GLN A 140 3.92 0.31 -3.87
C GLN A 140 3.22 -0.88 -3.23
N LEU A 141 3.46 -1.11 -1.94
CA LEU A 141 2.80 -2.17 -1.18
C LEU A 141 1.29 -1.94 -1.16
N ALA A 142 0.85 -0.70 -0.98
CA ALA A 142 -0.57 -0.38 -0.99
C ALA A 142 -1.24 -0.56 -2.36
N ASP A 143 -0.53 -0.31 -3.46
CA ASP A 143 -1.02 -0.61 -4.81
C ASP A 143 -1.16 -2.13 -5.02
N ARG A 144 -0.13 -2.89 -4.62
CA ARG A 144 -0.05 -4.36 -4.79
C ARG A 144 -1.13 -5.08 -3.97
N TYR A 145 -1.24 -4.76 -2.68
CA TYR A 145 -2.15 -5.42 -1.73
C TYR A 145 -3.48 -4.67 -1.51
N ARG A 146 -3.75 -3.65 -2.33
CA ARG A 146 -5.01 -2.87 -2.32
C ARG A 146 -5.35 -2.21 -0.98
N LEU A 147 -4.32 -1.72 -0.27
CA LEU A 147 -4.47 -1.04 1.02
C LEU A 147 -4.93 0.41 0.80
N ARG A 148 -6.25 0.61 0.66
CA ARG A 148 -6.86 1.87 0.16
C ARG A 148 -6.41 3.12 0.92
N LYS A 149 -6.36 3.05 2.26
CA LYS A 149 -6.00 4.20 3.10
C LYS A 149 -4.52 4.54 2.96
N VAL A 150 -3.65 3.55 3.10
CA VAL A 150 -2.20 3.70 2.90
C VAL A 150 -1.90 4.23 1.50
N PHE A 151 -2.57 3.71 0.46
CA PHE A 151 -2.40 4.14 -0.93
C PHE A 151 -2.69 5.63 -1.07
N LYS A 152 -3.85 6.08 -0.57
CA LYS A 152 -4.24 7.48 -0.62
C LYS A 152 -3.23 8.37 0.10
N GLU A 153 -2.90 8.07 1.34
CA GLU A 153 -2.01 8.89 2.16
C GLU A 153 -0.57 8.94 1.62
N SER A 154 -0.03 7.82 1.17
CA SER A 154 1.30 7.80 0.56
C SER A 154 1.31 8.49 -0.81
N SER A 155 0.24 8.39 -1.61
CA SER A 155 0.13 9.08 -2.90
C SER A 155 0.27 10.60 -2.79
N LYS A 156 -0.16 11.19 -1.67
CA LYS A 156 -0.01 12.62 -1.37
C LYS A 156 1.43 13.07 -1.45
N LEU A 157 2.32 12.30 -0.82
CA LEU A 157 3.76 12.58 -0.79
C LEU A 157 4.44 12.27 -2.12
N VAL A 158 4.02 11.17 -2.78
CA VAL A 158 4.56 10.77 -4.07
C VAL A 158 4.24 11.81 -5.15
N LEU A 159 2.98 12.28 -5.23
CA LEU A 159 2.57 13.28 -6.22
C LEU A 159 3.19 14.66 -5.95
N ASP A 160 3.50 14.97 -4.69
CA ASP A 160 4.21 16.21 -4.37
C ASP A 160 5.65 16.21 -4.91
N GLY A 161 6.29 15.04 -4.93
CA GLY A 161 7.64 14.80 -5.48
C GLY A 161 7.64 14.16 -6.87
N MET A 162 6.57 14.32 -7.66
CA MET A 162 6.36 13.51 -8.86
C MET A 162 7.46 13.62 -9.93
N GLU A 163 8.09 14.80 -10.09
CA GLU A 163 9.16 14.99 -11.08
C GLU A 163 10.34 14.06 -10.82
N GLU A 164 10.70 13.88 -9.55
CA GLU A 164 11.78 13.00 -9.12
C GLU A 164 11.34 11.54 -9.20
N TYR A 165 10.11 11.25 -8.76
CA TYR A 165 9.61 9.88 -8.66
C TYR A 165 9.39 9.21 -10.02
N ARG A 166 8.96 9.95 -11.05
CA ARG A 166 8.65 9.40 -12.39
C ARG A 166 9.83 8.65 -13.03
N TYR A 167 11.06 9.02 -12.68
CA TYR A 167 12.27 8.42 -13.23
C TYR A 167 12.90 7.37 -12.32
N SER A 168 12.29 7.09 -11.15
CA SER A 168 12.79 6.09 -10.21
C SER A 168 12.42 4.66 -10.62
N GLU A 169 13.23 3.69 -10.21
CA GLU A 169 12.96 2.25 -10.42
C GLU A 169 11.61 1.84 -9.79
N HIS A 170 11.31 2.42 -8.63
CA HIS A 170 10.09 2.21 -7.87
C HIS A 170 8.82 2.52 -8.67
N PHE A 171 8.89 3.46 -9.63
CA PHE A 171 7.74 3.79 -10.49
C PHE A 171 7.38 2.62 -11.42
N GLN A 172 8.36 1.84 -11.88
CA GLN A 172 8.13 0.72 -12.81
C GLN A 172 7.49 -0.50 -12.14
N GLU A 173 7.62 -0.60 -10.82
CA GLU A 173 7.03 -1.68 -10.02
C GLU A 173 5.53 -1.48 -9.74
N LEU A 174 5.02 -0.26 -9.94
CA LEU A 174 3.59 0.03 -9.81
C LEU A 174 2.76 -0.65 -10.90
N SER A 175 1.49 -0.91 -10.61
CA SER A 175 0.55 -1.35 -11.62
C SER A 175 0.37 -0.30 -12.73
N ILE A 176 0.07 -0.78 -13.95
CA ILE A 176 -0.16 0.10 -15.11
C ILE A 176 -1.24 1.15 -14.81
N ASN A 177 -2.34 0.73 -14.17
CA ASN A 177 -3.44 1.63 -13.81
C ASN A 177 -2.98 2.74 -12.87
N THR A 178 -2.20 2.39 -11.84
CA THR A 178 -1.67 3.37 -10.88
C THR A 178 -0.69 4.34 -11.54
N ARG A 179 0.22 3.84 -12.39
CA ARG A 179 1.09 4.72 -13.20
C ARG A 179 0.29 5.68 -14.08
N MET A 180 -0.75 5.20 -14.75
CA MET A 180 -1.61 6.04 -15.59
C MET A 180 -2.33 7.10 -14.76
N LYS A 181 -2.92 6.73 -13.63
CA LYS A 181 -3.58 7.69 -12.70
C LYS A 181 -2.60 8.75 -12.20
N MET A 182 -1.38 8.36 -11.87
CA MET A 182 -0.33 9.30 -11.46
C MET A 182 0.03 10.26 -12.59
N LEU A 183 0.30 9.73 -13.79
CA LEU A 183 0.64 10.54 -14.96
C LEU A 183 -0.49 11.51 -15.32
N ASP A 184 -1.74 11.06 -15.28
CA ASP A 184 -2.93 11.89 -15.50
C ASP A 184 -3.06 12.98 -14.44
N SER A 185 -2.95 12.63 -13.15
CA SER A 185 -3.02 13.58 -12.03
C SER A 185 -1.93 14.64 -12.12
N GLY A 186 -0.68 14.23 -12.39
CA GLY A 186 0.43 15.15 -12.63
C GLY A 186 0.21 16.04 -13.85
N PHE A 187 -0.15 15.45 -14.99
CA PHE A 187 -0.41 16.20 -16.22
C PHE A 187 -1.53 17.23 -16.01
N ARG A 188 -2.60 16.84 -15.31
CA ARG A 188 -3.71 17.71 -14.95
C ARG A 188 -3.26 18.86 -14.08
N TYR A 189 -2.42 18.62 -13.07
CA TYR A 189 -1.83 19.69 -12.27
C TYR A 189 -1.00 20.66 -13.13
N TYR A 190 -0.04 20.14 -13.91
CA TYR A 190 0.86 20.97 -14.71
C TYR A 190 0.14 21.79 -15.80
N SER A 191 -0.79 21.16 -16.53
CA SER A 191 -1.55 21.82 -17.60
C SER A 191 -2.73 22.64 -17.09
N GLY A 192 -3.31 22.24 -15.96
CA GLY A 192 -4.52 22.84 -15.39
C GLY A 192 -4.30 24.25 -14.86
N PHE A 193 -3.06 24.63 -14.53
CA PHE A 193 -2.75 25.98 -14.04
C PHE A 193 -3.18 27.07 -15.03
N GLY A 194 -2.85 26.93 -16.31
CA GLY A 194 -3.25 27.91 -17.33
C GLY A 194 -4.76 27.97 -17.55
N LEU A 195 -5.44 26.82 -17.41
CA LEU A 195 -6.91 26.77 -17.49
C LEU A 195 -7.58 27.40 -16.26
N LEU A 196 -6.96 27.26 -15.10
CA LEU A 196 -7.40 27.86 -13.85
C LEU A 196 -7.29 29.40 -13.91
N GLU A 197 -6.19 29.92 -14.48
CA GLU A 197 -6.02 31.36 -14.74
C GLU A 197 -7.08 31.92 -15.71
N GLN A 198 -7.52 31.12 -16.68
CA GLN A 198 -8.54 31.54 -17.65
C GLN A 198 -9.98 31.35 -17.15
N ASN A 199 -10.17 30.87 -15.91
CA ASN A 199 -11.50 30.59 -15.41
C ASN A 199 -12.31 31.87 -15.10
N ASN A 200 -13.26 32.19 -15.97
CA ASN A 200 -14.11 33.37 -15.84
C ASN A 200 -14.99 33.39 -14.58
N GLU A 201 -15.47 32.24 -14.11
CA GLU A 201 -16.33 32.19 -12.92
C GLU A 201 -15.53 32.46 -11.64
N MET A 202 -14.36 31.84 -11.46
CA MET A 202 -13.48 32.18 -10.34
C MET A 202 -13.02 33.64 -10.40
N LYS A 203 -12.70 34.12 -11.60
CA LYS A 203 -12.30 35.51 -11.82
C LYS A 203 -13.40 36.47 -11.39
N LYS A 204 -14.66 36.23 -11.77
CA LYS A 204 -15.82 37.02 -11.31
C LYS A 204 -15.94 37.01 -9.79
N GLN A 205 -15.83 35.84 -9.16
CA GLN A 205 -15.96 35.70 -7.71
C GLN A 205 -14.87 36.45 -6.94
N LEU A 206 -13.61 36.36 -7.39
CA LEU A 206 -12.50 37.07 -6.76
C LEU A 206 -12.57 38.58 -7.01
N VAL A 207 -13.06 39.02 -8.17
CA VAL A 207 -13.35 40.44 -8.46
C VAL A 207 -14.46 40.98 -7.56
N VAL A 208 -15.53 40.22 -7.32
CA VAL A 208 -16.63 40.65 -6.43
C VAL A 208 -16.13 40.83 -5.00
N VAL A 209 -15.22 39.97 -4.53
CA VAL A 209 -14.75 40.01 -3.13
C VAL A 209 -13.66 41.06 -2.90
N GLN A 210 -12.74 41.25 -3.85
CA GLN A 210 -11.58 42.14 -3.70
C GLN A 210 -11.68 43.42 -4.56
N ASN A 211 -12.79 43.62 -5.26
CA ASN A 211 -13.10 44.78 -6.09
C ASN A 211 -12.08 45.14 -7.19
N THR A 212 -11.16 44.23 -7.58
CA THR A 212 -10.18 44.51 -8.65
C THR A 212 -9.80 43.28 -9.49
N ASN A 213 -9.91 43.40 -10.81
CA ASN A 213 -9.49 42.41 -11.80
C ASN A 213 -7.95 42.20 -11.84
N ARG A 214 -7.22 43.23 -11.37
CA ARG A 214 -5.76 43.23 -11.27
C ARG A 214 -5.25 42.21 -10.25
N TYR A 215 -5.97 42.08 -9.12
CA TYR A 215 -5.62 41.16 -8.04
C TYR A 215 -5.54 39.70 -8.49
N PHE A 216 -6.52 39.24 -9.27
CA PHE A 216 -6.53 37.88 -9.80
C PHE A 216 -5.33 37.61 -10.71
N GLN A 217 -5.05 38.52 -11.65
CA GLN A 217 -3.89 38.40 -12.53
C GLN A 217 -2.57 38.47 -11.77
N ASP A 218 -2.48 39.30 -10.74
CA ASP A 218 -1.27 39.44 -9.93
C ASP A 218 -1.03 38.18 -9.06
N ILE A 219 -2.09 37.53 -8.56
CA ILE A 219 -1.98 36.22 -7.90
C ILE A 219 -1.38 35.20 -8.87
N PHE A 220 -1.98 34.99 -10.04
CA PHE A 220 -1.50 33.97 -10.98
C PHE A 220 -0.12 34.29 -11.54
N LYS A 221 0.20 35.56 -11.81
CA LYS A 221 1.59 35.96 -12.14
C LYS A 221 2.57 35.64 -11.02
N SER A 222 2.18 35.80 -9.76
CA SER A 222 3.04 35.47 -8.61
C SER A 222 3.18 33.97 -8.36
N LEU A 223 2.21 33.17 -8.82
CA LEU A 223 2.19 31.71 -8.71
C LEU A 223 2.84 31.01 -9.91
N ASN A 224 2.86 31.67 -11.07
CA ASN A 224 3.44 31.17 -12.32
C ASN A 224 4.98 31.30 -12.28
N ILE A 225 5.58 30.53 -11.39
CA ILE A 225 7.02 30.40 -11.24
C ILE A 225 7.44 29.19 -12.08
N TYR A 226 8.49 29.35 -12.89
CA TYR A 226 9.11 28.24 -13.60
C TYR A 226 10.40 27.81 -12.88
N PRO A 227 10.65 26.49 -12.68
CA PRO A 227 9.73 25.38 -12.94
C PRO A 227 8.48 25.45 -12.02
N GLN A 228 7.39 24.80 -12.44
CA GLN A 228 6.16 24.85 -11.66
C GLN A 228 6.40 24.34 -10.23
N PRO A 229 5.82 25.00 -9.22
CA PRO A 229 5.98 24.57 -7.84
C PRO A 229 5.37 23.18 -7.62
N ARG A 230 5.87 22.46 -6.62
CA ARG A 230 5.24 21.24 -6.12
C ARG A 230 3.78 21.52 -5.72
N PRO A 231 2.84 20.57 -5.90
CA PRO A 231 1.43 20.74 -5.54
C PRO A 231 1.19 21.34 -4.14
N SER A 232 1.92 20.88 -3.12
CA SER A 232 1.80 21.40 -1.75
C SER A 232 2.26 22.84 -1.63
N ALA A 233 3.38 23.20 -2.26
CA ALA A 233 3.92 24.56 -2.27
C ALA A 233 3.05 25.53 -3.07
N PHE A 234 2.45 25.07 -4.17
CA PHE A 234 1.41 25.83 -4.88
C PHE A 234 0.25 26.12 -3.94
N TRP A 235 -0.28 25.09 -3.27
CA TRP A 235 -1.45 25.25 -2.42
C TRP A 235 -1.19 26.22 -1.26
N GLU A 236 -0.03 26.11 -0.61
CA GLU A 236 0.39 27.00 0.46
C GLU A 236 0.43 28.46 -0.01
N LYS A 237 1.08 28.73 -1.15
CA LYS A 237 1.14 30.08 -1.73
C LYS A 237 -0.24 30.56 -2.16
N PHE A 238 -1.03 29.72 -2.80
CA PHE A 238 -2.38 30.06 -3.25
C PHE A 238 -3.26 30.46 -2.06
N LYS A 239 -3.31 29.61 -1.02
CA LYS A 239 -4.04 29.87 0.23
C LYS A 239 -3.55 31.14 0.94
N SER A 240 -2.24 31.40 0.96
CA SER A 240 -1.70 32.65 1.53
C SER A 240 -2.21 33.91 0.83
N LYS A 241 -2.51 33.82 -0.48
CA LYS A 241 -3.01 34.92 -1.30
C LYS A 241 -4.52 35.07 -1.23
N ILE A 242 -5.27 33.99 -1.23
CA ILE A 242 -6.74 34.07 -1.19
C ILE A 242 -7.30 34.10 0.24
N GLY A 243 -6.50 33.78 1.26
CA GLY A 243 -6.94 33.71 2.65
C GLY A 243 -8.06 32.69 2.84
N ASP A 244 -9.03 33.02 3.70
CA ASP A 244 -10.22 32.19 3.96
C ASP A 244 -11.25 32.18 2.82
N LEU A 245 -11.02 32.91 1.72
CA LEU A 245 -12.01 33.05 0.66
C LEU A 245 -12.35 31.71 0.00
N GLU A 246 -11.42 30.77 0.00
CA GLU A 246 -11.67 29.41 -0.49
C GLU A 246 -12.75 28.68 0.32
N GLY A 247 -12.61 28.67 1.66
CA GLY A 247 -13.55 28.00 2.55
C GLY A 247 -14.93 28.67 2.58
N ARG A 248 -14.99 29.95 2.20
CA ARG A 248 -16.23 30.72 2.09
C ARG A 248 -16.85 30.68 0.70
N ASN A 249 -16.12 30.24 -0.33
CA ASN A 249 -16.57 30.27 -1.72
C ASN A 249 -16.34 28.93 -2.42
N SER A 250 -17.40 28.14 -2.51
CA SER A 250 -17.40 26.84 -3.18
C SER A 250 -16.99 26.92 -4.65
N HIS A 251 -17.15 28.06 -5.35
CA HIS A 251 -16.71 28.18 -6.74
C HIS A 251 -15.19 28.22 -6.88
N ILE A 252 -14.47 28.79 -5.91
CA ILE A 252 -13.00 28.81 -5.90
C ILE A 252 -12.49 27.38 -5.67
N SER A 253 -12.99 26.72 -4.63
CA SER A 253 -12.64 25.32 -4.33
C SER A 253 -13.01 24.38 -5.48
N ASN A 254 -14.21 24.50 -6.04
CA ASN A 254 -14.65 23.71 -7.20
C ASN A 254 -13.80 23.99 -8.45
N GLY A 255 -13.39 25.24 -8.67
CA GLY A 255 -12.50 25.60 -9.77
C GLY A 255 -11.15 24.92 -9.62
N VAL A 256 -10.51 25.08 -8.47
CA VAL A 256 -9.23 24.43 -8.17
C VAL A 256 -9.36 22.90 -8.30
N GLN A 257 -10.39 22.31 -7.69
CA GLN A 257 -10.65 20.88 -7.79
C GLN A 257 -10.87 20.42 -9.24
N LYS A 258 -11.56 21.23 -10.05
CA LYS A 258 -11.85 20.94 -11.46
C LYS A 258 -10.59 20.97 -12.32
N PHE A 259 -9.69 21.91 -12.13
CA PHE A 259 -8.52 22.04 -13.02
C PHE A 259 -7.27 21.36 -12.48
N LEU A 260 -7.03 21.39 -11.17
CA LEU A 260 -5.79 20.90 -10.55
C LEU A 260 -5.95 19.56 -9.82
N GLY A 261 -7.18 19.13 -9.53
CA GLY A 261 -7.46 17.93 -8.75
C GLY A 261 -7.78 18.22 -7.29
N LYS A 262 -8.08 17.18 -6.51
CA LYS A 262 -8.47 17.31 -5.10
C LYS A 262 -7.24 17.42 -4.22
N PHE A 263 -7.33 18.27 -3.21
CA PHE A 263 -6.28 18.46 -2.21
C PHE A 263 -6.80 18.13 -0.82
N GLU A 264 -6.01 17.41 -0.04
CA GLU A 264 -6.33 17.05 1.35
C GLU A 264 -5.06 17.11 2.22
N PRO A 265 -5.18 17.39 3.53
CA PRO A 265 -4.05 17.31 4.44
C PRO A 265 -3.64 15.86 4.67
N LEU A 266 -2.42 15.63 5.15
CA LEU A 266 -2.02 14.31 5.65
C LEU A 266 -2.80 13.99 6.93
N GLU A 267 -3.27 12.76 7.07
CA GLU A 267 -4.11 12.38 8.22
C GLU A 267 -3.34 12.37 9.54
N ILE A 268 -2.07 11.95 9.51
CA ILE A 268 -1.24 11.73 10.70
C ILE A 268 -0.27 12.89 10.92
N ILE A 269 0.29 13.43 9.84
CA ILE A 269 1.24 14.55 9.92
C ILE A 269 0.46 15.85 9.83
N SER A 270 0.40 16.58 10.95
CA SER A 270 -0.15 17.94 10.95
C SER A 270 0.95 18.95 10.63
N ASP A 271 1.26 19.10 9.34
CA ASP A 271 2.17 20.14 8.84
C ASP A 271 1.45 21.37 8.26
N GLY A 272 0.10 21.34 8.29
CA GLY A 272 -0.75 22.40 7.77
C GLY A 272 -0.79 22.50 6.24
N LYS A 273 -0.14 21.57 5.53
CA LYS A 273 -0.12 21.54 4.06
C LYS A 273 -1.29 20.73 3.51
N MET A 274 -1.53 20.92 2.23
CA MET A 274 -2.54 20.19 1.48
C MET A 274 -1.87 19.56 0.27
N TYR A 275 -2.27 18.34 -0.03
CA TYR A 275 -1.60 17.50 -1.01
C TYR A 275 -2.57 16.99 -2.05
N LEU A 276 -2.14 16.99 -3.31
CA LEU A 276 -2.81 16.29 -4.39
C LEU A 276 -2.69 14.78 -4.17
N PHE A 277 -3.76 14.04 -4.37
CA PHE A 277 -3.77 12.59 -4.16
C PHE A 277 -4.54 11.86 -5.26
N ILE A 278 -4.35 10.54 -5.31
CA ILE A 278 -5.16 9.61 -6.11
C ILE A 278 -5.68 8.48 -5.23
N GLU A 279 -6.75 7.83 -5.67
CA GLU A 279 -7.39 6.73 -4.94
C GLU A 279 -7.42 5.47 -5.81
N LEU A 280 -7.42 4.31 -5.15
CA LEU A 280 -7.75 3.04 -5.78
C LEU A 280 -9.23 3.04 -6.18
N ASP A 281 -9.56 2.31 -7.26
CA ASP A 281 -10.96 2.08 -7.66
C ASP A 281 -11.66 1.12 -6.68
#